data_AF-A0A3A9C5U1-F1
#
_entry.id   AF-A0A3A9C5U1-F1
#
_cell.length_a   1.000
_cell.length_b   1.000
_cell.length_c   1.000
_cell.angle_alpha   90.00
_cell.angle_beta   90.00
_cell.angle_gamma   90.00
#
_symmetry.space_group_name_H-M   'P 1'
#
loop_
_entity.id
_entity.type
_entity.pdbx_description
1 polymer ?
#
loop_
_entity_poly.entity_id
_entity_poly.type
_entity_poly.pdbx_seq_one_letter_code
_entity_poly.pdbx_strand_id
1 'polypeptide(L)'
;MNEVFETLSDVFEELRSESEDREYSVQTEEAKAASRELKKKQKAFEAYLTKLPKVDREFLENYMDAVDHAHYKEEQRAYYQGIVDAIQILDGLGIIPKTAKVRELLRRLGR
;
A
#
# COMPACT_ATOMS: atom_id res chain seq x y z
N MET A 1 -11.10 4.74 -9.08
CA MET A 1 -10.58 3.37 -9.01
C MET A 1 -11.43 2.51 -9.94
N ASN A 2 -10.86 1.51 -10.63
CA ASN A 2 -11.62 0.64 -11.53
C ASN A 2 -12.55 -0.27 -10.71
N GLU A 3 -13.78 -0.52 -11.18
CA GLU A 3 -14.84 -1.30 -10.51
C GLU A 3 -14.37 -2.69 -10.04
N VAL A 4 -13.46 -3.31 -10.80
CA VAL A 4 -12.82 -4.57 -10.41
C VAL A 4 -12.00 -4.43 -9.13
N PHE A 5 -11.31 -3.31 -8.93
CA PHE A 5 -10.49 -3.05 -7.74
C PHE A 5 -11.34 -2.71 -6.52
N GLU A 6 -12.41 -1.94 -6.68
CA GLU A 6 -13.35 -1.67 -5.58
C GLU A 6 -14.06 -2.97 -5.14
N THR A 7 -14.32 -3.89 -6.07
CA THR A 7 -14.94 -5.19 -5.75
C THR A 7 -13.96 -6.15 -5.05
N LEU A 8 -12.66 -6.01 -5.32
CA LEU A 8 -11.61 -6.89 -4.81
C LEU A 8 -10.77 -6.25 -3.69
N SER A 9 -11.08 -5.02 -3.27
CA SER A 9 -10.27 -4.26 -2.31
C SER A 9 -10.13 -5.01 -1.01
N ASP A 10 -11.23 -5.55 -0.51
CA ASP A 10 -11.31 -6.24 0.78
C ASP A 10 -10.49 -7.53 0.75
N VAL A 11 -10.60 -8.30 -0.35
CA VAL A 11 -9.80 -9.53 -0.57
C VAL A 11 -8.31 -9.22 -0.64
N PHE A 12 -7.93 -8.14 -1.33
CA PHE A 12 -6.53 -7.75 -1.42
C PHE A 12 -5.99 -7.16 -0.10
N GLU A 13 -6.83 -6.47 0.66
CA GLU A 13 -6.51 -5.98 1.99
C GLU A 13 -6.26 -7.15 2.95
N GLU A 14 -7.08 -8.21 2.89
CA GLU A 14 -6.83 -9.48 3.60
C GLU A 14 -5.50 -10.12 3.17
N LEU A 15 -5.27 -10.29 1.86
CA LEU A 15 -4.02 -10.88 1.33
C LEU A 15 -2.75 -10.08 1.67
N ARG A 16 -2.88 -8.77 1.85
CA ARG A 16 -1.79 -7.89 2.33
C ARG A 16 -1.60 -8.01 3.85
N SER A 17 -2.69 -8.15 4.59
CA SER A 17 -2.71 -8.22 6.06
C SER A 17 -2.32 -9.60 6.60
N GLU A 18 -2.33 -10.64 5.76
CA GLU A 18 -1.74 -11.95 6.05
C GLU A 18 -0.19 -11.86 6.15
N SER A 19 0.23 -11.38 7.32
CA SER A 19 1.48 -11.48 8.09
C SER A 19 2.87 -11.32 7.43
N GLU A 20 3.77 -10.75 8.23
CA GLU A 20 5.24 -10.80 8.07
C GLU A 20 5.79 -12.24 7.99
N ASP A 21 4.96 -13.27 8.21
CA ASP A 21 5.29 -14.69 8.12
C ASP A 21 5.11 -15.28 6.70
N ARG A 22 4.77 -14.45 5.71
CA ARG A 22 4.84 -14.86 4.30
C ARG A 22 6.27 -15.29 3.97
N GLU A 23 6.39 -16.49 3.40
CA GLU A 23 7.66 -17.08 2.96
C GLU A 23 8.47 -16.13 2.05
N TYR A 24 7.76 -15.27 1.30
CA TYR A 24 8.35 -14.28 0.40
C TYR A 24 7.81 -12.87 0.71
N SER A 25 8.44 -12.16 1.65
CA SER A 25 8.27 -10.71 1.81
C SER A 25 9.49 -9.96 1.27
N VAL A 26 9.27 -8.95 0.42
CA VAL A 26 10.35 -8.12 -0.10
C VAL A 26 10.58 -6.97 0.89
N GLN A 27 11.50 -7.18 1.82
CA GLN A 27 12.01 -6.10 2.66
C GLN A 27 13.44 -5.74 2.24
N THR A 28 13.56 -4.68 1.44
CA THR A 28 14.87 -4.14 1.10
C THR A 28 15.55 -3.58 2.34
N GLU A 29 16.89 -3.52 2.34
CA GLU A 29 17.63 -2.96 3.47
C GLU A 29 17.34 -1.47 3.65
N GLU A 30 17.06 -0.75 2.56
CA GLU A 30 16.62 0.65 2.58
C GLU A 30 15.27 0.79 3.28
N ALA A 31 14.29 -0.07 2.98
CA ALA A 31 12.98 -0.06 3.64
C ALA A 31 13.13 -0.34 5.14
N LYS A 32 13.94 -1.33 5.52
CA LYS A 32 14.23 -1.61 6.94
C LYS A 32 14.93 -0.45 7.64
N ALA A 33 15.84 0.25 6.96
CA ALA A 33 16.53 1.41 7.50
C ALA A 33 15.55 2.57 7.73
N ALA A 34 14.71 2.88 6.74
CA ALA A 34 13.68 3.91 6.83
C ALA A 34 12.68 3.62 7.96
N SER A 35 12.18 2.39 8.08
CA SER A 35 11.26 2.00 9.17
C SER A 35 11.91 2.14 10.56
N ARG A 36 13.21 1.81 10.68
CA ARG A 36 13.95 1.99 11.93
C ARG A 36 14.12 3.47 12.28
N GLU A 37 14.38 4.33 11.30
CA GLU A 37 14.47 5.77 11.52
C GLU A 37 13.12 6.37 11.90
N LEU A 38 12.05 6.03 11.19
CA LEU A 38 10.69 6.45 11.48
C LEU A 38 10.30 6.11 12.93
N LYS A 39 10.53 4.86 13.37
CA LYS A 39 10.23 4.42 14.74
C LYS A 39 10.99 5.20 15.81
N LYS A 40 12.21 5.69 15.51
CA LYS A 40 12.97 6.57 16.43
C LYS A 40 12.36 7.97 16.49
N LYS A 41 12.01 8.54 15.33
CA LYS A 41 11.41 9.88 15.23
C LYS A 41 10.02 9.91 15.87
N GLN A 42 9.22 8.87 15.67
CA GLN A 42 7.87 8.74 16.22
C GLN A 42 7.87 8.79 17.76
N LYS A 43 8.78 8.07 18.42
CA LYS A 43 8.94 8.15 19.89
C LYS A 43 9.28 9.57 20.38
N ALA A 44 10.20 10.25 19.68
CA ALA A 44 10.57 11.62 20.04
C ALA A 44 9.41 12.60 19.83
N PHE A 45 8.62 12.36 18.78
CA PHE A 45 7.45 13.15 18.44
C PHE A 45 6.28 12.93 19.44
N GLU A 46 5.98 11.70 19.83
CA GLU A 46 4.99 11.39 20.89
C GLU A 46 5.36 12.08 22.21
N ALA A 47 6.63 12.00 22.60
CA ALA A 47 7.15 12.69 23.79
C ALA A 47 7.02 14.22 23.68
N TYR A 48 7.07 14.78 22.47
CA TYR A 48 6.83 16.21 22.24
C TYR A 48 5.35 16.57 22.36
N LEU A 49 4.45 15.77 21.76
CA LEU A 49 3.00 15.99 21.84
C LEU A 49 2.51 16.07 23.30
N THR A 50 3.03 15.23 24.19
CA THR A 50 2.64 15.24 25.62
C THR A 50 2.90 16.57 26.34
N LYS A 51 3.80 17.41 25.81
CA LYS A 51 4.16 18.72 26.39
C LYS A 51 3.31 19.87 25.85
N LEU A 52 2.58 19.63 24.75
CA LEU A 52 1.76 20.66 24.12
C LEU A 52 0.44 20.88 24.86
N PRO A 53 -0.10 22.11 24.79
CA PRO A 53 -1.48 22.39 25.16
C PRO A 53 -2.45 21.47 24.42
N LYS A 54 -3.59 21.18 25.05
CA LYS A 54 -4.58 20.23 24.51
C LYS A 54 -5.06 20.59 23.09
N VAL A 55 -5.34 21.88 22.85
CA VAL A 55 -5.82 22.37 21.54
C VAL A 55 -4.79 22.12 20.42
N ASP A 56 -3.52 22.43 20.68
CA ASP A 56 -2.45 22.23 19.70
C ASP A 56 -2.18 20.74 19.47
N ARG A 57 -2.28 19.93 20.53
CA ARG A 57 -2.15 18.47 20.44
C ARG A 57 -3.26 17.87 19.58
N GLU A 58 -4.52 18.19 19.86
CA GLU A 58 -5.67 17.68 19.10
C GLU A 58 -5.58 18.06 17.62
N PHE A 59 -5.13 19.27 17.30
CA PHE A 59 -4.90 19.68 15.91
C PHE A 59 -3.85 18.80 15.22
N LEU A 60 -2.71 18.56 15.87
CA LEU A 60 -1.63 17.76 15.31
C LEU A 60 -2.00 16.28 15.19
N GLU A 61 -2.69 15.72 16.19
CA GLU A 61 -3.18 14.33 16.16
C GLU A 61 -4.14 14.13 14.97
N ASN A 62 -5.12 15.02 14.78
CA ASN A 62 -6.04 14.94 13.63
C ASN A 62 -5.30 15.04 12.29
N TYR A 63 -4.29 15.89 12.19
CA TYR A 63 -3.48 15.99 10.97
C TYR A 63 -2.69 14.71 10.72
N MET A 64 -2.09 14.11 11.76
CA MET A 64 -1.37 12.84 11.63
C MET A 64 -2.27 11.70 11.22
N ASP A 65 -3.46 11.58 11.82
CA ASP A 65 -4.43 10.57 11.44
C ASP A 65 -4.78 10.67 9.95
N ALA A 66 -4.92 11.90 9.43
CA ALA A 66 -5.16 12.13 8.01
C ALA A 66 -3.96 11.75 7.14
N VAL A 67 -2.73 12.06 7.58
CA VAL A 67 -1.49 11.69 6.87
C VAL A 67 -1.31 10.18 6.84
N ASP A 68 -1.49 9.49 7.98
CA ASP A 68 -1.38 8.04 8.08
C ASP A 68 -2.44 7.35 7.23
N HIS A 69 -3.68 7.85 7.22
CA HIS A 69 -4.73 7.35 6.35
C HIS A 69 -4.38 7.53 4.86
N ALA A 70 -3.85 8.69 4.47
CA ALA A 70 -3.41 8.95 3.10
C ALA A 70 -2.26 8.03 2.68
N HIS A 71 -1.26 7.83 3.55
CA HIS A 71 -0.17 6.90 3.32
C HIS A 71 -0.68 5.47 3.14
N TYR A 72 -1.58 5.01 4.01
CA TYR A 72 -2.19 3.68 3.90
C TYR A 72 -2.89 3.49 2.54
N LYS A 73 -3.63 4.49 2.07
CA LYS A 73 -4.32 4.44 0.77
C LYS A 73 -3.35 4.46 -0.40
N GLU A 74 -2.25 5.20 -0.32
CA GLU A 74 -1.21 5.17 -1.35
C GLU A 74 -0.49 3.82 -1.38
N GLU A 75 -0.22 3.21 -0.22
CA GLU A 75 0.34 1.86 -0.16
C GLU A 75 -0.59 0.79 -0.76
N GLN A 76 -1.91 0.91 -0.54
CA GLN A 76 -2.91 0.05 -1.20
C GLN A 76 -2.87 0.24 -2.71
N ARG A 77 -2.84 1.49 -3.17
CA ARG A 77 -2.75 1.82 -4.60
C ARG A 77 -1.49 1.26 -5.24
N ALA A 78 -0.33 1.41 -4.60
CA ALA A 78 0.93 0.87 -5.09
C ALA A 78 0.92 -0.66 -5.17
N TYR A 79 0.32 -1.33 -4.18
CA TYR A 79 0.14 -2.78 -4.19
C TYR A 79 -0.71 -3.24 -5.38
N TYR A 80 -1.85 -2.59 -5.61
CA TYR A 80 -2.71 -2.88 -6.75
C TYR A 80 -2.02 -2.63 -8.09
N GLN A 81 -1.28 -1.54 -8.21
CA GLN A 81 -0.50 -1.23 -9.40
C GLN A 81 0.57 -2.31 -9.66
N GLY A 82 1.26 -2.78 -8.62
CA GLY A 82 2.24 -3.86 -8.76
C GLY A 82 1.66 -5.16 -9.32
N ILE A 83 0.40 -5.50 -8.98
CA ILE A 83 -0.31 -6.64 -9.56
C ILE A 83 -0.60 -6.40 -11.05
N VAL A 84 -1.06 -5.20 -11.42
CA VAL A 84 -1.31 -4.84 -12.83
C VAL A 84 -0.04 -4.91 -13.64
N ASP A 85 1.05 -4.32 -13.14
CA ASP A 85 2.34 -4.30 -13.80
C ASP A 85 2.87 -5.73 -13.99
N ALA A 86 2.73 -6.61 -12.99
CA ALA A 86 3.11 -8.02 -13.12
C ALA A 86 2.32 -8.73 -14.23
N ILE A 87 1.00 -8.53 -14.32
CA ILE A 87 0.16 -9.09 -15.40
C ILE A 87 0.61 -8.57 -16.77
N GLN A 88 0.89 -7.28 -16.88
CA GLN A 88 1.35 -6.66 -18.13
C GLN A 88 2.73 -7.18 -18.56
N ILE A 89 3.66 -7.38 -17.61
CA ILE A 89 4.97 -7.99 -17.87
C ILE A 89 4.79 -9.41 -18.42
N LEU A 90 3.95 -10.24 -17.78
CA LEU A 90 3.71 -11.61 -18.21
C LEU A 90 3.02 -11.70 -19.59
N ASP A 91 2.11 -10.78 -19.91
CA ASP A 91 1.52 -10.67 -21.26
C ASP A 91 2.57 -10.24 -22.30
N GLY A 92 3.40 -9.25 -21.98
CA GLY A 92 4.49 -8.79 -22.84
C GLY A 92 5.52 -9.88 -23.14
N LEU A 93 5.79 -10.77 -22.20
CA LEU A 93 6.63 -11.95 -22.37
C LEU A 93 5.94 -13.11 -23.13
N GLY A 94 4.64 -12.98 -23.43
CA GLY A 94 3.86 -14.02 -24.12
C GLY A 94 3.55 -15.25 -23.25
N ILE A 95 3.71 -15.15 -21.93
CA ILE A 95 3.44 -16.25 -20.99
C ILE A 95 1.93 -16.43 -20.82
N ILE A 96 1.17 -15.34 -20.84
CA ILE A 96 -0.29 -15.40 -20.63
C ILE A 96 -1.00 -15.87 -21.93
N PRO A 97 -1.87 -16.89 -21.86
CA PRO A 97 -2.61 -17.37 -23.02
C PRO A 97 -3.62 -16.34 -23.52
N LYS A 98 -3.61 -16.06 -24.84
CA LYS A 98 -4.49 -15.09 -25.50
C LYS A 98 -5.89 -15.66 -25.73
N THR A 99 -6.60 -16.00 -24.66
CA THR A 99 -8.03 -16.36 -24.74
C THR A 99 -8.90 -15.11 -24.85
N ALA A 100 -10.16 -15.25 -25.25
CA ALA A 100 -11.09 -14.11 -25.35
C ALA A 100 -11.29 -13.41 -24.00
N LYS A 101 -11.40 -14.18 -22.90
CA LYS A 101 -11.56 -13.65 -21.54
C LYS A 101 -10.33 -12.89 -21.06
N VAL A 102 -9.13 -13.42 -21.33
CA VAL A 102 -7.87 -12.75 -20.97
C VAL A 102 -7.69 -11.46 -21.74
N ARG A 103 -7.98 -11.43 -23.05
CA ARG A 103 -7.92 -10.20 -23.84
C ARG A 103 -8.87 -9.12 -23.33
N GLU A 104 -10.05 -9.51 -22.88
CA GLU A 104 -11.01 -8.60 -22.26
C GLU A 104 -10.48 -8.03 -20.94
N LEU A 105 -9.92 -8.88 -20.08
CA LEU A 105 -9.29 -8.44 -18.82
C LEU A 105 -8.14 -7.46 -19.08
N LEU A 106 -7.21 -7.79 -19.97
CA LEU A 106 -6.06 -6.93 -20.29
C LEU A 106 -6.51 -5.57 -20.85
N ARG A 107 -7.57 -5.53 -21.66
CA ARG A 107 -8.13 -4.26 -22.17
C ARG A 107 -8.69 -3.38 -21.04
N ARG A 108 -9.25 -3.98 -19.99
CA ARG A 108 -9.78 -3.26 -18.81
C ARG A 108 -8.67 -2.78 -17.87
N LEU A 109 -7.51 -3.43 -17.90
CA LEU A 109 -6.35 -3.06 -17.08
C LEU A 109 -5.44 -2.02 -17.77
N GLY A 110 -5.38 -2.01 -19.10
CA GLY A 110 -4.55 -1.08 -19.88
C GLY A 110 -5.23 0.24 -20.27
N ARG A 111 -6.37 0.59 -19.67
CA ARG A 111 -7.10 1.86 -19.87
C ARG A 111 -7.17 2.65 -18.59
#